data_AF-A0A432R5Y1-F1
#
_entry.id   AF-A0A432R5Y1-F1
#
_cell.length_a   1.000
_cell.length_b   1.000
_cell.length_c   1.000
_cell.angle_alpha   90.00
_cell.angle_beta   90.00
_cell.angle_gamma   90.00
#
_symmetry.space_group_name_H-M   'P 1'
#
loop_
_entity.id
_entity.type
_entity.pdbx_description
1 polymer ?
#
loop_
_entity_poly.entity_id
_entity_poly.type
_entity_poly.pdbx_seq_one_letter_code
_entity_poly.pdbx_strand_id
1 'polypeptide(L)' 'RITVLSDIDLLVVVPRPVLSPIEKRRLAVKILDRAIAAHMLPWDAPVEVHVVGSEEAEPFLRRGKAVKIVQ' A
#
# COMPACT_ATOMS: atom_id res chain seq x y z
N ARG A 1 14.94 -14.60 8.10
CA ARG A 1 13.61 -14.96 7.54
C ARG A 1 13.66 -14.63 6.07
N ILE A 2 13.37 -15.58 5.19
CA ILE A 2 13.44 -15.42 3.72
C ILE A 2 12.06 -14.94 3.27
N THR A 3 11.77 -13.64 3.41
CA THR A 3 10.59 -12.99 2.81
C THR A 3 10.93 -12.67 1.37
N VAL A 4 10.90 -13.69 0.50
CA VAL A 4 11.29 -13.55 -0.91
C VAL A 4 10.16 -13.02 -1.78
N LEU A 5 8.90 -13.09 -1.33
CA LEU A 5 7.72 -12.50 -1.99
C LEU A 5 6.69 -12.06 -0.93
N SER A 6 6.06 -10.91 -1.11
CA SER A 6 4.79 -10.56 -0.43
C SER A 6 3.70 -11.51 -0.95
N ASP A 7 2.82 -11.98 -0.08
CA ASP A 7 1.64 -12.75 -0.51
C ASP A 7 0.50 -11.81 -0.93
N ILE A 8 0.53 -10.56 -0.45
CA ILE A 8 -0.51 -9.56 -0.66
C ILE A 8 0.12 -8.18 -0.91
N ASP A 9 -0.08 -7.65 -2.12
CA ASP A 9 0.27 -6.27 -2.47
C ASP A 9 -0.96 -5.35 -2.37
N LEU A 10 -0.83 -4.26 -1.60
CA LEU A 10 -1.87 -3.25 -1.42
C LEU A 10 -1.45 -1.95 -2.09
N LEU A 11 -2.24 -1.52 -3.08
CA LEU A 11 -2.10 -0.19 -3.68
C LEU A 11 -3.08 0.78 -3.02
N VAL A 12 -2.55 1.82 -2.37
CA VAL A 12 -3.31 2.92 -1.78
C VAL A 12 -3.15 4.15 -2.65
N VAL A 13 -4.25 4.56 -3.29
CA VAL A 13 -4.31 5.76 -4.12
C VAL A 13 -4.90 6.90 -3.30
N VAL A 14 -4.17 7.99 -3.16
CA VAL A 14 -4.66 9.20 -2.48
C VAL A 14 -5.15 10.23 -3.52
N PRO A 15 -6.10 11.11 -3.17
CA PRO A 15 -6.64 12.11 -4.10
C PRO A 15 -5.66 13.24 -4.47
N ARG A 16 -4.40 13.17 -4.00
CA ARG A 16 -3.35 14.13 -4.36
C ARG A 16 -2.73 13.69 -5.70
N PRO A 17 -2.39 14.61 -6.62
CA PRO A 17 -1.90 14.25 -7.95
C PRO A 17 -0.64 13.38 -7.92
N VAL A 18 0.39 13.86 -7.20
CA VAL A 18 1.71 13.24 -7.08
C VAL A 18 2.17 13.32 -5.63
N LEU A 19 2.87 12.28 -5.17
CA LEU A 19 3.53 12.28 -3.87
C LEU A 19 5.05 12.20 -4.02
N SER A 20 5.78 12.92 -3.20
CA SER A 20 7.23 12.74 -3.08
C SER A 20 7.57 11.36 -2.50
N PRO A 21 8.79 10.81 -2.77
CA PRO A 21 9.20 9.53 -2.20
C PRO A 21 9.12 9.47 -0.66
N ILE A 22 9.42 10.60 0.00
CA ILE A 22 9.34 10.72 1.46
C ILE A 22 7.89 10.64 1.95
N GLU A 23 6.95 11.31 1.26
CA GLU A 23 5.52 11.25 1.59
C GLU A 23 4.96 9.84 1.41
N LYS A 24 5.30 9.17 0.30
CA LYS A 24 4.88 7.78 0.04
C LYS A 24 5.33 6.85 1.16
N ARG A 25 6.63 6.90 1.52
CA ARG A 25 7.18 6.08 2.60
C ARG A 25 6.54 6.39 3.95
N ARG A 26 6.37 7.67 4.29
CA ARG A 26 5.74 8.07 5.56
C ARG A 26 4.29 7.60 5.66
N LEU A 27 3.51 7.72 4.59
CA LEU A 27 2.13 7.22 4.59
C LEU A 27 2.08 5.69 4.71
N ALA A 28 2.92 4.97 3.97
CA ALA A 28 2.97 3.51 4.01
C ALA A 28 3.23 3.00 5.44
N VAL A 29 4.24 3.57 6.12
CA VAL A 29 4.56 3.26 7.52
C VAL A 29 3.39 3.56 8.44
N LYS A 30 2.77 4.75 8.32
CA LYS A 30 1.61 5.13 9.15
C LYS A 30 0.41 4.19 8.96
N ILE A 31 0.17 3.73 7.74
CA ILE A 31 -0.91 2.78 7.43
C ILE A 31 -0.62 1.45 8.12
N LEU A 32 0.59 0.91 7.97
CA LEU A 32 1.00 -0.35 8.59
C LEU A 32 0.98 -0.27 10.12
N ASP A 33 1.56 0.78 10.72
CA ASP A 33 1.57 1.00 12.17
C ASP A 33 0.13 1.04 12.72
N ARG A 34 -0.78 1.75 12.03
CA ARG A 34 -2.19 1.80 12.42
C ARG A 34 -2.88 0.46 12.23
N ALA A 35 -2.58 -0.29 11.17
CA ALA A 35 -3.14 -1.62 10.94
C ALA A 35 -2.70 -2.61 12.04
N ILE A 36 -1.43 -2.59 12.43
CA ILE A 36 -0.90 -3.39 13.53
C ILE A 36 -1.61 -3.01 14.84
N ALA A 37 -1.65 -1.72 15.16
CA ALA A 37 -2.17 -1.23 16.45
C ALA A 37 -3.69 -1.39 16.59
N ALA A 38 -4.47 -1.09 15.54
CA ALA A 38 -5.93 -1.03 15.61
C ALA A 38 -6.64 -2.29 15.09
N HIS A 39 -5.97 -3.08 14.25
CA HIS A 39 -6.56 -4.26 13.59
C HIS A 39 -5.79 -5.55 13.87
N MET A 40 -4.80 -5.52 14.79
CA MET A 40 -3.96 -6.66 15.16
C MET A 40 -3.30 -7.34 13.95
N LEU A 41 -2.99 -6.57 12.91
CA LEU A 41 -2.22 -7.10 11.79
C LEU A 41 -0.88 -7.60 12.34
N PRO A 42 -0.48 -8.87 12.09
CA PRO A 42 0.83 -9.35 12.51
C PRO A 42 1.92 -8.47 11.91
N TRP A 43 2.89 -8.08 12.73
CA TRP A 43 4.02 -7.24 12.29
C TRP A 43 4.87 -7.91 11.20
N ASP A 44 4.78 -9.23 11.11
CA ASP A 44 5.46 -10.09 10.14
C ASP A 44 4.54 -10.62 9.04
N ALA A 45 3.32 -10.08 8.93
CA ALA A 45 2.44 -10.41 7.83
C ALA A 45 3.12 -10.08 6.50
N PRO A 46 3.01 -10.96 5.47
CA PRO A 46 3.66 -10.79 4.17
C PRO A 46 2.88 -9.80 3.29
N VAL A 47 2.66 -8.59 3.80
CA VAL A 47 1.89 -7.51 3.15
C VAL A 47 2.83 -6.39 2.71
N GLU A 48 2.76 -6.01 1.44
CA GLU A 48 3.45 -4.83 0.91
C GLU A 48 2.45 -3.71 0.61
N VAL A 49 2.75 -2.48 1.06
CA VAL A 49 1.89 -1.32 0.84
C VAL A 49 2.58 -0.32 -0.06
N HIS A 50 2.02 -0.10 -1.25
CA HIS A 50 2.40 0.97 -2.16
C HIS A 50 1.43 2.14 -2.05
N VAL A 51 1.97 3.34 -1.87
CA VAL A 51 1.16 4.58 -1.82
C VAL A 51 1.52 5.45 -3.01
N VAL A 52 0.50 5.89 -3.75
CA VAL A 52 0.67 6.70 -4.97
C VAL A 52 -0.37 7.81 -5.03
N GLY A 53 -0.03 8.90 -5.73
CA GLY A 53 -1.03 9.90 -6.12
C GLY A 53 -1.98 9.39 -7.20
N SER A 54 -3.07 10.10 -7.43
CA SER A 54 -4.10 9.72 -8.39
C SER A 54 -3.59 9.62 -9.82
N GLU A 55 -2.63 10.47 -10.21
CA GLU A 55 -2.04 10.46 -11.56
C GLU A 55 -0.99 9.35 -11.72
N GLU A 56 -0.42 8.88 -10.61
CA GLU A 56 0.61 7.84 -10.59
C GLU A 56 0.02 6.41 -10.52
N ALA A 57 -1.30 6.29 -10.34
CA ALA A 57 -1.98 5.01 -10.12
C ALA A 57 -2.19 4.20 -11.41
N GLU A 58 -2.31 4.87 -12.56
CA GLU A 58 -2.69 4.25 -13.83
C GLU A 58 -1.79 3.05 -14.23
N PRO A 59 -0.45 3.12 -14.14
CA PRO A 59 0.41 1.99 -14.49
C PRO A 59 0.19 0.74 -13.64
N PHE A 60 -0.20 0.90 -12.37
CA PHE A 60 -0.45 -0.21 -11.45
C PHE A 60 -1.77 -0.91 -11.77
N LEU A 61 -2.81 -0.13 -12.09
CA LEU A 61 -4.13 -0.66 -12.43
C LEU A 61 -4.14 -1.49 -13.71
N ARG A 62 -3.20 -1.23 -14.63
CA ARG A 62 -3.06 -1.97 -15.90
C ARG A 62 -2.41 -3.35 -15.75
N ARG A 63 -1.73 -3.63 -14.63
CA ARG A 63 -0.84 -4.81 -14.47
C ARG A 63 -1.49 -6.04 -13.84
N GLY A 64 -2.82 -6.11 -13.69
CA GLY A 64 -3.48 -7.30 -13.18
C GLY A 64 -4.99 -7.14 -12.94
N LYS A 65 -5.59 -8.11 -12.24
CA LYS A 65 -6.97 -8.00 -11.73
C LYS A 65 -6.97 -7.15 -10.46
N ALA A 66 -7.28 -5.86 -10.60
CA ALA A 66 -7.48 -4.99 -9.44
C ALA A 66 -8.87 -5.24 -8.82
N VAL A 67 -8.89 -5.65 -7.55
CA VAL A 67 -10.14 -5.72 -6.78
C VAL A 67 -10.30 -4.39 -6.05
N LYS A 68 -11.28 -3.59 -6.49
CA LYS A 68 -11.61 -2.34 -5.82
C LYS A 68 -12.31 -2.64 -4.50
N ILE A 69 -11.70 -2.25 -3.39
CA ILE A 69 -12.37 -2.24 -2.09
C ILE A 69 -13.17 -0.94 -2.01
N VAL A 70 -14.49 -1.07 -1.91
CA VAL A 70 -15.42 0.03 -1.64
C VAL A 70 -15.78 -0.05 -0.17
N GLN A 71 -15.55 1.03 0.57
CA GLN A 71 -16.00 1.22 1.94
C GLN A 71 -17.19 2.18 1.96
#